data_AF-A0ABD0QRI8-F1
#
_entry.id   AF-A0ABD0QRI8-F1
#
_cell.length_a   1.000
_cell.length_b   1.000
_cell.length_c   1.000
_cell.angle_alpha   90.00
_cell.angle_beta   90.00
_cell.angle_gamma   90.00
#
_symmetry.space_group_name_H-M   'P 1'
#
loop_
_entity.id
_entity.type
_entity.pdbx_description
1 polymer ?
#
loop_
_entity_poly.entity_id
_entity_poly.type
_entity_poly.pdbx_seq_one_letter_code
_entity_poly.pdbx_strand_id
1 'polypeptide(L)'
;PVDFETKRSYTLRVEASNPHVDPRFAAWGPYKDTTTVKISVEDADEPPTFMAPGYNFEVEENAPAGTIVGRVHAKDTDIMNSPV
;
A
#
# COMPACT_ATOMS: atom_id res chain seq x y z
N PRO A 1 8.77 0.40 0.76
CA PRO A 1 7.58 -0.24 1.39
C PRO A 1 6.53 -0.55 0.33
N VAL A 2 5.78 -1.64 0.49
CA VAL A 2 4.61 -1.97 -0.33
C VAL A 2 3.36 -1.72 0.50
N ASP A 3 2.30 -1.28 -0.17
CA ASP A 3 1.02 -0.87 0.42
C ASP A 3 -0.06 -1.26 -0.61
N PHE A 4 -0.94 -2.18 -0.22
CA PHE A 4 -1.92 -2.79 -1.11
C PHE A 4 -3.06 -1.82 -1.42
N GLU A 5 -3.47 -1.04 -0.42
CA GLU A 5 -4.54 -0.03 -0.43
C GLU A 5 -4.21 1.06 -1.44
N THR A 6 -2.94 1.47 -1.48
CA THR A 6 -2.45 2.48 -2.43
C THR A 6 -2.08 1.88 -3.78
N LYS A 7 -1.43 0.71 -3.83
CA LYS A 7 -0.92 0.14 -5.08
C LYS A 7 -0.81 -1.39 -5.07
N ARG A 8 -1.73 -2.02 -5.79
CA ARG A 8 -1.88 -3.49 -5.86
C ARG A 8 -0.92 -4.21 -6.80
N SER A 9 -0.25 -3.51 -7.73
CA SER A 9 0.68 -4.16 -8.65
C SER A 9 1.73 -3.23 -9.23
N TYR A 10 2.84 -3.84 -9.65
CA TYR A 10 3.94 -3.19 -10.35
C TYR A 10 4.24 -3.95 -11.63
N THR A 11 4.49 -3.21 -12.71
CA THR A 11 5.00 -3.78 -13.97
C THR A 11 6.36 -3.20 -14.24
N LEU A 12 7.38 -4.06 -14.34
CA LEU A 12 8.75 -3.67 -14.57
C LEU A 12 9.21 -4.24 -15.91
N ARG A 13 9.86 -3.40 -16.72
CA ARG A 13 10.61 -3.86 -17.89
C ARG A 13 12.06 -4.03 -17.46
N VAL A 14 12.55 -5.27 -17.50
CA VAL A 14 13.93 -5.60 -17.14
C VAL A 14 14.74 -5.87 -18.41
N GLU A 15 15.99 -5.45 -18.43
CA GLU A 15 16.95 -5.70 -19.51
C GLU A 15 18.09 -6.57 -18.97
N ALA A 16 18.37 -7.68 -19.63
CA ALA A 16 19.58 -8.45 -19.44
C ALA A 16 20.55 -8.08 -20.57
N SER A 17 21.78 -7.70 -20.25
CA SER A 17 22.82 -7.44 -21.24
C SER A 17 24.09 -8.20 -20.91
N ASN A 18 24.84 -8.62 -21.93
CA ASN A 18 26.17 -9.19 -21.74
C ASN A 18 27.22 -8.06 -21.65
N PRO A 19 27.84 -7.83 -20.49
CA PRO A 19 28.86 -6.79 -20.34
C PRO A 19 30.22 -7.16 -20.97
N HIS A 20 30.45 -8.43 -21.29
CA HIS A 20 31.71 -8.93 -21.84
C HIS A 20 31.48 -9.51 -23.24
N VAL A 21 31.22 -8.62 -24.20
CA VAL A 21 31.12 -8.99 -25.62
C VAL A 21 32.52 -9.13 -26.20
N ASP A 22 32.85 -10.31 -26.73
CA ASP A 22 34.10 -10.50 -27.47
C ASP A 22 34.08 -9.64 -28.75
N PRO A 23 35.12 -8.83 -29.02
CA PRO A 23 35.21 -7.97 -30.20
C PRO A 23 34.95 -8.71 -31.52
N ARG A 24 35.24 -10.02 -31.59
CA ARG A 24 34.99 -10.85 -32.77
C ARG A 24 33.51 -10.98 -33.12
N PHE A 25 32.62 -10.84 -32.13
CA PHE A 25 31.18 -10.98 -32.32
C PHE A 25 30.43 -9.65 -32.19
N ALA A 26 31.06 -8.55 -31.78
CA ALA A 26 30.41 -7.26 -31.52
C ALA A 26 29.43 -6.77 -32.62
N ALA A 27 29.63 -7.15 -33.88
CA ALA A 27 28.74 -6.81 -34.99
C ALA A 27 27.44 -7.64 -35.08
N TRP A 28 27.29 -8.71 -34.29
CA TRP A 28 26.25 -9.74 -34.50
C TRP A 28 24.98 -9.55 -33.68
N GLY A 29 24.91 -8.52 -32.83
CA GLY A 29 23.65 -8.22 -32.19
C GLY A 29 23.74 -7.21 -31.07
N PRO A 30 22.59 -6.91 -30.47
CA PRO A 30 22.51 -5.95 -29.39
C PRO A 30 22.95 -6.53 -28.03
N TYR A 31 23.32 -7.83 -27.96
CA TYR A 31 23.75 -8.57 -26.76
C TYR A 31 22.90 -8.31 -25.52
N LYS A 32 21.63 -8.05 -25.74
CA LYS A 32 20.67 -7.71 -24.72
C LYS A 32 19.30 -8.23 -25.09
N ASP A 33 18.55 -8.54 -24.06
CA ASP A 33 17.16 -8.96 -24.15
C ASP A 33 16.34 -8.24 -23.08
N THR A 34 15.05 -8.02 -23.35
CA THR A 34 14.15 -7.36 -22.40
C THR A 34 12.94 -8.22 -22.13
N THR A 35 12.59 -8.36 -20.85
CA THR A 35 11.35 -9.04 -20.44
C THR A 35 10.54 -8.17 -19.49
N THR A 36 9.26 -8.52 -19.31
CA THR A 36 8.34 -7.80 -18.43
C THR A 36 8.02 -8.65 -17.22
N VAL A 37 8.26 -8.11 -16.03
CA VAL A 37 7.93 -8.72 -14.75
C VAL A 37 6.69 -8.04 -14.19
N LYS A 38 5.68 -8.83 -13.84
CA LYS A 38 4.49 -8.37 -13.13
C LYS A 38 4.58 -8.81 -11.67
N ILE A 39 4.46 -7.86 -10.76
CA ILE A 39 4.47 -8.09 -9.32
C ILE A 39 3.08 -7.76 -8.80
N SER A 40 2.45 -8.71 -8.12
CA SER A 40 1.23 -8.49 -7.34
C SER A 40 1.61 -8.19 -5.90
N VAL A 41 0.99 -7.17 -5.32
CA VAL A 41 1.02 -6.95 -3.86
C VAL A 41 -0.13 -7.77 -3.28
N GLU A 42 0.16 -8.55 -2.26
CA GLU A 42 -0.85 -9.31 -1.51
C GLU A 42 -1.40 -8.44 -0.38
N ASP A 43 -2.70 -8.60 -0.15
CA ASP A 43 -3.45 -7.90 0.91
C ASP A 43 -3.12 -8.49 2.28
N ALA A 44 -3.08 -7.64 3.31
CA ALA A 44 -2.87 -8.04 4.69
C ALA A 44 -3.77 -7.22 5.61
N ASP A 45 -4.39 -7.89 6.59
CA ASP A 45 -5.33 -7.30 7.53
C ASP A 45 -4.70 -6.14 8.33
N GLU A 46 -5.32 -4.96 8.28
CA GLU A 46 -4.90 -3.75 8.97
C GLU A 46 -5.89 -3.38 10.08
N PRO A 47 -5.43 -2.94 11.27
CA PRO A 47 -6.36 -2.55 12.32
C PRO A 47 -7.07 -1.23 11.97
N PRO A 48 -8.34 -1.04 12.40
CA PRO A 48 -9.08 0.18 12.14
C PRO A 48 -8.41 1.38 12.81
N THR A 49 -8.32 2.49 12.07
CA THR A 49 -7.66 3.71 12.54
C THR A 49 -8.68 4.78 12.89
N PHE A 50 -8.44 5.53 13.97
CA PHE A 50 -9.29 6.66 14.32
C PHE A 50 -9.13 7.79 13.32
N MET A 51 -10.24 8.46 12.99
CA MET A 51 -10.24 9.58 12.02
C MET A 51 -9.50 10.83 12.52
N ALA A 52 -9.29 10.95 13.82
CA ALA A 52 -8.54 12.04 14.44
C ALA A 52 -7.55 11.48 15.49
N PRO A 53 -6.38 12.12 15.66
CA PRO A 53 -5.36 11.67 16.62
C PRO A 53 -5.77 11.86 18.09
N GLY A 54 -6.81 12.67 18.34
CA GLY A 54 -7.38 12.88 19.66
C GLY A 54 -8.76 13.54 19.55
N TYR A 55 -9.62 13.25 20.51
CA TYR A 55 -10.98 13.80 20.58
C TYR A 55 -11.16 14.50 21.91
N ASN A 56 -11.49 15.79 21.87
CA ASN A 56 -11.85 16.56 23.06
C ASN A 56 -13.35 16.82 23.02
N PHE A 57 -14.00 16.55 24.14
CA PHE A 57 -15.42 16.78 24.33
C PHE A 57 -15.63 17.48 25.67
N GLU A 58 -16.62 18.36 25.73
CA GLU A 58 -16.96 19.12 26.93
C GLU A 58 -18.41 18.81 27.32
N VAL A 59 -18.67 18.77 28.62
CA VAL A 59 -20.00 18.51 29.19
C VAL A 59 -20.19 19.38 30.42
N GLU A 60 -21.42 19.88 30.62
CA GLU A 60 -21.76 20.69 31.79
C GLU A 60 -21.78 19.85 33.07
N GLU A 61 -21.45 20.45 34.22
CA GLU A 61 -21.39 19.77 35.52
C GLU A 61 -22.76 19.22 35.98
N ASN A 62 -23.83 19.88 35.56
CA ASN A 62 -25.21 19.55 35.87
C ASN A 62 -25.86 18.68 34.79
N ALA A 63 -25.08 18.11 33.88
CA ALA A 63 -25.60 17.24 32.83
C ALA A 63 -26.28 16.00 33.43
N PRO A 64 -27.50 15.65 32.97
CA PRO A 64 -28.23 14.50 33.47
C PRO A 64 -27.53 13.19 33.12
N ALA A 65 -27.77 12.15 33.93
CA ALA A 65 -27.25 10.81 33.69
C ALA A 65 -27.70 10.29 32.31
N GLY A 66 -26.75 9.77 31.54
CA GLY A 66 -26.99 9.29 30.17
C GLY A 66 -26.75 10.34 29.07
N THR A 67 -26.26 11.54 29.40
CA THR A 67 -25.87 12.53 28.40
C THR A 67 -24.74 12.00 27.51
N ILE A 68 -24.95 12.00 26.20
CA ILE A 68 -23.92 11.63 25.22
C ILE A 68 -22.98 12.81 25.05
N VAL A 69 -21.73 12.63 25.47
CA VAL A 69 -20.70 13.68 25.47
C VAL A 69 -20.02 13.80 24.11
N GLY A 70 -19.93 12.71 23.35
CA GLY A 70 -19.28 12.70 22.06
C GLY A 70 -19.41 11.37 21.34
N ARG A 71 -19.00 11.37 20.07
CA ARG A 71 -18.90 10.18 19.25
C ARG A 71 -17.56 10.20 18.54
N VAL A 72 -16.85 9.08 18.59
CA VAL A 72 -15.61 8.87 17.83
C VAL A 72 -15.88 7.98 16.64
N HIS A 73 -15.09 8.15 15.59
CA HIS A 73 -15.17 7.36 14.39
C HIS A 73 -13.80 6.74 14.10
N ALA A 74 -13.81 5.45 13.80
CA ALA A 74 -12.66 4.72 13.28
C ALA A 74 -13.04 4.13 11.92
N LYS A 75 -12.07 4.05 11.02
CA LYS A 75 -12.23 3.51 9.69
C LYS A 75 -11.13 2.50 9.43
N ASP A 76 -11.57 1.34 8.93
CA ASP A 76 -10.71 0.33 8.37
C ASP A 76 -10.41 0.64 6.90
N THR A 77 -9.15 0.48 6.50
CA THR A 77 -8.67 0.72 5.14
C THR A 77 -8.74 -0.51 4.26
N ASP A 78 -8.96 -1.69 4.83
CA ASP A 78 -9.03 -2.95 4.12
C ASP A 78 -10.20 -3.00 3.14
N ILE A 79 -10.05 -3.81 2.10
CA ILE A 79 -11.14 -4.03 1.14
C ILE A 79 -12.27 -4.81 1.84
N MET A 80 -13.50 -4.58 1.38
CA MET A 80 -14.81 -5.13 1.78
C MET A 80 -14.93 -6.64 2.11
N ASN A 81 -13.86 -7.43 2.10
CA ASN A 81 -13.86 -8.86 2.37
C ASN A 81 -12.87 -9.32 3.47
N SER A 82 -12.29 -8.38 4.22
CA SER A 82 -11.53 -8.65 5.46
C SER A 82 -12.22 -7.98 6.65
N PRO A 83 -13.34 -8.52 7.16
CA PRO A 83 -13.90 -8.07 8.43
C PRO A 83 -13.15 -8.70 9.60
N VAL A 84 -12.77 -7.85 10.56
CA VAL A 84 -12.25 -8.18 11.91
C VAL A 84 -12.85 -9.42 12.57
#